data_AF-A0A843SZY2-F1
#
_entry.id   AF-A0A843SZY2-F1
#
_cell.length_a   1.000
_cell.length_b   1.000
_cell.length_c   1.000
_cell.angle_alpha   90.00
_cell.angle_beta   90.00
_cell.angle_gamma   90.00
#
_symmetry.space_group_name_H-M   'P 1'
#
loop_
_entity.id
_entity.type
_entity.pdbx_description
1 polymer ?
#
loop_
_entity_poly.entity_id
_entity_poly.type
_entity_poly.pdbx_seq_one_letter_code
_entity_poly.pdbx_strand_id
1 'polypeptide(L)' 'MSMSSEPSAEDVRMRAYHRYLERGGGHGMDFEDWLEAERDLKIRR' A
#
# COMPACT_ATOMS: atom_id res chain seq x y z
N MET A 1 9.44 -13.18 -17.60
CA MET A 1 8.10 -12.68 -17.98
C MET A 1 7.86 -11.40 -17.19
N SER A 2 8.07 -10.23 -17.79
CA SER A 2 7.70 -8.96 -17.15
C SER A 2 6.21 -8.77 -17.32
N MET A 3 5.46 -9.18 -16.31
CA MET A 3 4.05 -8.88 -16.23
C MET A 3 3.92 -7.48 -15.66
N SER A 4 3.66 -6.57 -16.59
CA SER A 4 3.15 -5.23 -16.39
C SER A 4 1.78 -5.23 -15.68
N SER A 5 1.60 -6.01 -14.62
CA SER A 5 0.34 -6.23 -13.93
C SER A 5 0.10 -5.13 -12.90
N GLU A 6 -1.12 -4.63 -12.86
CA GLU A 6 -1.59 -3.73 -11.80
C GLU A 6 -1.14 -4.24 -10.42
N PRO A 7 -0.82 -3.34 -9.47
CA PRO A 7 -0.39 -3.75 -8.14
C PRO A 7 -1.41 -4.71 -7.55
N SER A 8 -0.94 -5.88 -7.13
CA SER A 8 -1.82 -6.89 -6.56
C SER A 8 -2.34 -6.40 -5.21
N ALA A 9 -3.49 -6.92 -4.77
CA ALA A 9 -3.99 -6.65 -3.43
C ALA A 9 -2.97 -7.02 -2.33
N GLU A 10 -2.04 -7.95 -2.64
CA GLU A 10 -0.93 -8.31 -1.76
C GLU A 10 0.11 -7.20 -1.64
N ASP A 11 0.51 -6.61 -2.75
CA ASP A 11 1.46 -5.49 -2.77
C ASP A 11 0.90 -4.29 -2.00
N VAL A 12 -0.39 -4.00 -2.23
CA VAL A 12 -1.11 -2.93 -1.54
C VAL A 12 -1.14 -3.17 -0.04
N ARG A 13 -1.50 -4.38 0.39
CA ARG A 13 -1.54 -4.78 1.80
C ARG A 13 -0.17 -4.63 2.47
N MET A 14 0.89 -5.09 1.83
CA MET A 14 2.25 -4.94 2.36
C MET A 14 2.61 -3.46 2.49
N ARG A 15 2.35 -2.66 1.45
CA ARG A 15 2.68 -1.24 1.48
C ARG A 15 1.87 -0.47 2.53
N ALA A 16 0.59 -0.79 2.70
CA ALA A 16 -0.27 -0.21 3.73
C ALA A 16 0.21 -0.57 5.14
N TYR A 17 0.61 -1.82 5.36
CA TYR A 17 1.17 -2.26 6.63
C TYR A 17 2.46 -1.52 6.99
N HIS A 18 3.34 -1.29 6.01
CA HIS A 18 4.53 -0.48 6.22
C HIS A 18 4.18 0.95 6.64
N ARG A 19 3.17 1.59 6.03
CA ARG A 19 2.71 2.93 6.44
C ARG A 19 2.16 2.95 7.87
N TYR A 20 1.37 1.94 8.23
CA TYR A 20 0.90 1.74 9.60
C TYR A 20 2.06 1.67 10.60
N LEU A 21 3.13 0.93 10.28
CA LEU A 21 4.33 0.84 11.10
C LEU A 21 5.11 2.16 11.16
N GLU A 22 5.30 2.85 10.02
CA GLU A 22 5.98 4.15 9.93
C GLU A 22 5.30 5.21 10.81
N ARG A 23 3.98 5.11 10.97
CA ARG A 23 3.16 5.99 11.81
C ARG A 23 3.15 5.61 13.30
N GLY A 24 3.79 4.49 13.67
CA GLY A 24 3.81 3.99 15.05
C GLY A 24 2.57 3.17 15.45
N GLY A 25 1.81 2.67 14.49
CA GLY A 25 0.75 1.70 14.74
C GLY A 25 -0.55 2.24 15.34
N GLY A 26 -0.88 3.52 15.14
CA GLY A 26 -2.14 4.07 15.64
C GLY A 26 -3.36 3.52 14.90
N HIS A 27 -4.46 3.27 15.60
CA HIS A 27 -5.71 2.79 15.00
C HIS A 27 -6.44 3.90 14.22
N GLY A 28 -7.28 3.51 13.25
CA GLY A 28 -8.22 4.40 12.57
C GLY A 28 -7.77 4.99 11.23
N MET A 29 -6.56 4.67 10.77
CA MET A 29 -6.06 5.08 9.45
C MET A 29 -5.75 3.89 8.54
N ASP A 30 -6.17 2.67 8.88
CA ASP A 30 -5.93 1.47 8.08
C ASP A 30 -6.48 1.60 6.64
N PHE A 31 -7.67 2.21 6.49
CA PHE A 31 -8.27 2.47 5.19
C PHE A 31 -7.52 3.55 4.39
N GLU A 32 -7.06 4.60 5.05
CA GLU A 32 -6.26 5.66 4.43
C GLU A 32 -4.87 5.14 4.02
N ASP A 33 -4.23 4.37 4.90
CA ASP A 33 -2.95 3.69 4.67
C ASP A 33 -3.07 2.75 3.46
N TRP A 34 -4.22 2.09 3.28
CA TRP A 34 -4.53 1.26 2.12
C TRP A 34 -4.69 2.07 0.82
N LEU A 35 -5.52 3.11 0.83
CA LEU A 35 -5.75 3.95 -0.36
C LEU A 35 -4.46 4.63 -0.84
N GLU A 36 -3.67 5.14 0.10
CA GLU A 36 -2.39 5.75 -0.21
C GLU A 36 -1.36 4.72 -0.69
N ALA A 37 -1.38 3.48 -0.17
CA ALA A 37 -0.56 2.39 -0.68
C ALA A 37 -0.92 2.02 -2.13
N GLU A 38 -2.22 1.87 -2.45
CA GLU A 38 -2.68 1.62 -3.82
C GLU A 38 -2.18 2.69 -4.79
N ARG A 39 -2.34 3.95 -4.39
CA ARG A 39 -1.99 5.10 -5.22
C ARG A 39 -0.48 5.21 -5.41
N ASP A 40 0.30 5.04 -4.35
CA ASP A 40 1.77 5.05 -4.38
C ASP A 40 2.31 3.96 -5.31
N LEU A 41 1.74 2.74 -5.27
CA LEU A 41 2.12 1.64 -6.15
C LEU A 41 1.71 1.86 -7.61
N LYS A 42 0.58 2.53 -7.86
CA LYS A 42 0.15 2.92 -9.21
C LYS A 42 1.04 4.03 -9.81
N ILE A 43 1.58 4.93 -8.98
CA ILE A 43 2.42 6.07 -9.42
C ILE A 43 3.89 5.67 -9.62
N ARG A 44 4.44 4.78 -8.78
CA ARG A 44 5.88 4.41 -8.79
C ARG A 44 6.29 3.47 -9.94
N ARG A 45 5.49 3.40 -10.99
CA ARG A 45 5.67 2.50 -12.12
C ARG A 45 5.98 3.28 -13.39
#